data_AF-A0A3N1R0Z0-F1
#
_entry.id   AF-A0A3N1R0Z0-F1
#
_cell.length_a   1.000
_cell.length_b   1.000
_cell.length_c   1.000
_cell.angle_alpha   90.00
_cell.angle_beta   90.00
_cell.angle_gamma   90.00
#
_symmetry.space_group_name_H-M   'P 1'
#
loop_
_entity.id
_entity.type
_entity.pdbx_description
1 polymer ?
#
loop_
_entity_poly.entity_id
_entity_poly.type
_entity_poly.pdbx_seq_one_letter_code
_entity_poly.pdbx_strand_id
1 'polypeptide(L)'
;MTQTSVADTLREYLSLLELLDDAYWEASSIHHKDMLYDIISIFSQEVAEINKLSIQDHHYPYEVITEGIRRVVPKLERLDENREDVIQRTQTLTDFRDILSSVLGILEAQLGTL
;
A
#
# COMPACT_ATOMS: atom_id res chain seq x y z
N MET A 1 -3.54 -3.26 -20.19
CA MET A 1 -3.82 -2.41 -19.02
C MET A 1 -2.77 -1.31 -19.03
N THR A 2 -3.16 -0.05 -18.93
CA THR A 2 -2.24 1.09 -19.00
C THR A 2 -1.48 1.19 -17.68
N GLN A 3 -0.16 1.23 -17.75
CA GLN A 3 0.73 1.43 -16.61
C GLN A 3 0.35 2.74 -15.90
N THR A 4 0.15 2.69 -14.57
CA THR A 4 -0.18 3.88 -13.78
C THR A 4 0.99 4.85 -13.75
N SER A 5 0.68 6.15 -13.74
CA SER A 5 1.74 7.17 -13.60
C SER A 5 2.33 7.15 -12.19
N VAL A 6 3.52 7.72 -12.03
CA VAL A 6 4.12 7.96 -10.71
C VAL A 6 3.19 8.82 -9.84
N ALA A 7 2.55 9.84 -10.41
CA ALA A 7 1.59 10.69 -9.69
C ALA A 7 0.40 9.89 -9.13
N ASP A 8 -0.21 9.07 -9.99
CA ASP A 8 -1.38 8.27 -9.61
C ASP A 8 -0.98 7.24 -8.55
N THR A 9 0.15 6.56 -8.77
CA THR A 9 0.64 5.54 -7.83
C THR A 9 0.97 6.14 -6.47
N LEU A 10 1.64 7.30 -6.44
CA LEU A 10 1.93 8.01 -5.19
C LEU A 10 0.65 8.36 -4.43
N ARG A 11 -0.40 8.79 -5.13
CA ARG A 11 -1.69 9.08 -4.50
C ARG A 11 -2.31 7.84 -3.87
N GLU A 12 -2.35 6.72 -4.59
CA GLU A 12 -2.91 5.47 -4.07
C GLU A 12 -2.11 4.93 -2.87
N TYR A 13 -0.77 5.04 -2.90
CA TYR A 13 0.08 4.62 -1.79
C TYR A 13 -0.11 5.51 -0.55
N LEU A 14 -0.25 6.83 -0.73
CA LEU A 14 -0.54 7.74 0.38
C LEU A 14 -1.91 7.46 1.00
N SER A 15 -2.93 7.19 0.18
CA SER A 15 -4.26 6.81 0.66
C SER A 15 -4.22 5.48 1.42
N LEU A 16 -3.45 4.49 0.94
CA LEU A 16 -3.25 3.24 1.68
C LEU A 16 -2.54 3.48 3.02
N LEU A 17 -1.50 4.31 3.04
CA LEU A 17 -0.76 4.63 4.27
C LEU A 17 -1.63 5.29 5.33
N GLU A 18 -2.46 6.27 4.96
CA GLU A 18 -3.41 6.92 5.87
C GLU A 18 -4.36 5.90 6.51
N LEU A 19 -4.90 5.01 5.68
CA LEU A 19 -5.84 4.00 6.13
C LEU A 19 -5.18 2.87 6.95
N LEU A 20 -3.93 2.51 6.64
CA LEU A 20 -3.16 1.60 7.47
C LEU A 20 -2.81 2.23 8.83
N ASP A 21 -2.61 3.55 8.91
CA ASP A 21 -2.41 4.24 10.19
C ASP A 21 -3.68 4.20 11.05
N ASP A 22 -4.85 4.44 10.46
CA ASP A 22 -6.13 4.27 11.14
C ASP A 22 -6.31 2.83 11.66
N ALA A 23 -6.09 1.84 10.79
CA ALA A 23 -6.12 0.43 11.17
C ALA A 23 -5.12 0.12 12.30
N TYR A 24 -3.93 0.72 12.27
CA TYR A 24 -2.90 0.54 13.28
C TYR A 24 -3.39 1.04 14.64
N TRP A 25 -4.02 2.21 14.69
CA TRP A 25 -4.57 2.74 15.94
C TRP A 25 -5.77 1.94 16.45
N GLU A 26 -6.58 1.39 15.55
CA GLU A 26 -7.75 0.57 15.86
C GLU A 26 -7.42 -0.84 16.34
N ALA A 27 -6.30 -1.40 15.86
CA ALA A 27 -5.89 -2.76 16.20
C ALA A 27 -5.76 -2.96 17.72
N SER A 28 -6.40 -4.02 18.22
CA SER A 28 -6.49 -4.35 19.64
C SER A 28 -5.34 -5.23 20.15
N SER A 29 -4.52 -5.78 19.26
CA SER A 29 -3.41 -6.68 19.60
C SER A 29 -2.07 -6.12 19.11
N ILE A 30 -1.00 -6.38 19.86
CA ILE A 30 0.37 -6.01 19.47
C ILE A 30 0.76 -6.72 18.15
N HIS A 31 0.34 -7.97 17.98
CA HIS A 31 0.63 -8.72 16.75
C HIS A 31 0.01 -8.08 15.50
N HIS A 32 -1.22 -7.57 15.59
CA HIS A 32 -1.86 -6.83 14.48
C HIS A 32 -1.16 -5.50 14.22
N LYS A 33 -0.76 -4.79 15.29
CA LYS A 33 0.01 -3.55 15.18
C LYS A 33 1.36 -3.76 14.50
N ASP A 34 2.08 -4.83 14.86
CA ASP A 34 3.37 -5.17 14.24
C ASP A 34 3.19 -5.49 12.75
N MET A 35 2.16 -6.24 12.37
CA MET A 35 1.84 -6.54 10.97
C MET A 35 1.54 -5.26 10.17
N LEU A 36 0.70 -4.38 10.70
CA LEU A 36 0.35 -3.11 10.06
C LEU A 36 1.57 -2.20 9.94
N TYR A 37 2.35 -2.08 11.01
CA TYR A 37 3.55 -1.24 11.02
C TYR A 37 4.61 -1.72 10.02
N ASP A 38 4.79 -3.03 9.88
CA ASP A 38 5.69 -3.61 8.89
C ASP A 38 5.27 -3.19 7.47
N ILE A 39 3.98 -3.29 7.12
CA ILE A 39 3.45 -2.85 5.81
C ILE A 39 3.61 -1.34 5.65
N ILE A 40 3.23 -0.54 6.64
CA ILE A 40 3.40 0.93 6.65
C ILE A 40 4.86 1.30 6.38
N SER A 41 5.80 0.62 7.02
CA SER A 41 7.23 0.91 6.88
C SER A 41 7.73 0.67 5.45
N ILE A 42 7.25 -0.39 4.79
CA ILE A 42 7.60 -0.72 3.41
C ILE A 42 7.08 0.36 2.45
N PHE A 43 5.80 0.72 2.56
CA PHE A 43 5.21 1.75 1.71
C PHE A 43 5.79 3.15 1.98
N SER A 44 6.12 3.45 3.23
CA SER A 44 6.76 4.73 3.57
C SER A 44 8.14 4.88 2.93
N GLN A 45 8.92 3.79 2.86
CA GLN A 45 10.21 3.80 2.16
C GLN A 45 10.02 4.03 0.65
N GLU A 46 9.07 3.35 0.03
CA GLU A 46 8.79 3.53 -1.39
C GLU A 46 8.33 4.96 -1.71
N VAL A 47 7.40 5.49 -0.93
CA VAL A 47 6.93 6.88 -1.06
C VAL A 47 8.09 7.87 -0.88
N ALA A 48 9.02 7.60 0.05
CA ALA A 48 10.21 8.42 0.23
C ALA A 48 11.13 8.38 -1.00
N GLU A 49 11.29 7.24 -1.66
CA GLU A 49 12.05 7.14 -2.92
C GLU A 49 11.33 7.85 -4.07
N ILE A 50 10.02 7.68 -4.22
CA ILE A 50 9.22 8.36 -5.24
C ILE A 50 9.35 9.88 -5.10
N ASN A 51 9.27 10.40 -3.87
CA ASN A 51 9.39 11.85 -3.61
C ASN A 51 10.77 12.44 -3.90
N LYS A 52 11.80 11.61 -4.14
CA LYS A 52 13.11 12.08 -4.62
C LYS A 52 13.13 12.36 -6.13
N LEU A 53 12.14 11.85 -6.87
CA LEU A 53 11.97 12.12 -8.29
C LEU A 53 11.54 13.59 -8.49
N SER A 54 11.84 14.14 -9.67
CA SER A 54 11.32 15.45 -10.03
C SER A 54 9.82 15.38 -10.22
N ILE A 55 9.07 16.39 -9.74
CA ILE A 55 7.62 16.50 -9.99
C ILE A 55 7.32 16.51 -11.50
N GLN A 56 8.24 17.02 -12.32
CA GLN A 56 8.12 17.01 -13.77
C GLN A 56 8.10 15.59 -14.34
N ASP A 57 8.70 14.63 -13.65
CA ASP A 57 8.76 13.23 -14.07
C ASP A 57 7.55 12.42 -13.59
N HIS A 58 6.65 13.01 -12.81
CA HIS A 58 5.51 12.28 -12.23
C HIS A 58 4.48 11.81 -13.27
N HIS A 59 4.54 12.31 -14.51
CA HIS A 59 3.71 11.84 -15.62
C HIS A 59 4.25 10.54 -16.24
N TYR A 60 5.48 10.14 -15.94
CA TYR A 60 6.04 8.90 -16.44
C TYR A 60 5.39 7.70 -15.76
N PRO A 61 5.43 6.52 -16.41
CA PRO A 61 4.96 5.30 -15.80
C PRO A 61 5.74 5.00 -14.52
N TYR A 62 5.04 4.55 -13.47
CA TYR A 62 5.66 4.11 -12.24
C TYR A 62 6.49 2.83 -12.48
N GLU A 63 7.59 2.70 -11.74
CA GLU A 63 8.42 1.51 -11.64
C GLU A 63 8.79 1.30 -10.17
N VAL A 64 8.82 0.03 -9.72
CA VAL A 64 9.16 -0.30 -8.33
C VAL A 64 10.61 0.05 -8.03
N ILE A 65 10.81 0.91 -7.01
CA ILE A 65 12.12 1.43 -6.64
C ILE A 65 12.75 0.59 -5.52
N THR A 66 12.00 0.27 -4.47
CA THR A 66 12.51 -0.46 -3.29
C THR A 66 12.28 -1.97 -3.39
N GLU A 67 13.21 -2.74 -2.81
CA GLU A 67 13.09 -4.20 -2.71
C GLU A 67 11.96 -4.64 -1.77
N GLY A 68 11.57 -3.80 -0.80
CA GLY A 68 10.47 -4.09 0.11
C GLY A 68 9.15 -4.28 -0.62
N ILE A 69 8.85 -3.39 -1.57
CA ILE A 69 7.63 -3.45 -2.39
C ILE A 69 7.57 -4.71 -3.23
N ARG A 70 8.69 -5.20 -3.76
CA ARG A 70 8.74 -6.46 -4.54
C ARG A 70 8.23 -7.68 -3.77
N ARG A 71 8.17 -7.61 -2.43
CA ARG A 71 7.76 -8.72 -1.55
C ARG A 71 6.56 -8.39 -0.68
N VAL A 72 5.88 -7.26 -0.95
CA VAL A 72 4.79 -6.77 -0.09
C VAL A 72 3.45 -7.48 -0.36
N VAL A 73 3.25 -8.00 -1.58
CA VAL A 73 1.97 -8.62 -2.01
C VAL A 73 1.48 -9.70 -1.04
N PRO A 74 2.28 -10.70 -0.62
CA PRO A 74 1.81 -11.71 0.33
C PRO A 74 1.43 -11.14 1.70
N LYS A 75 2.01 -10.01 2.12
CA LYS A 75 1.65 -9.33 3.38
C LYS A 75 0.30 -8.64 3.26
N LEU A 76 0.03 -8.03 2.11
CA LEU A 76 -1.24 -7.40 1.81
C LEU A 76 -2.37 -8.43 1.68
N GLU A 77 -2.14 -9.55 1.01
CA GLU A 77 -3.10 -10.65 0.92
C GLU A 77 -3.43 -11.21 2.31
N ARG A 78 -2.40 -11.44 3.14
CA ARG A 78 -2.61 -11.89 4.52
C ARG A 78 -3.38 -10.87 5.35
N LEU A 79 -3.12 -9.57 5.18
CA LEU A 79 -3.87 -8.52 5.86
C LEU A 79 -5.34 -8.53 5.41
N ASP A 80 -5.60 -8.71 4.12
CA ASP A 80 -6.97 -8.80 3.59
C ASP A 80 -7.74 -10.00 4.14
N GLU A 81 -7.11 -11.17 4.22
CA GLU A 81 -7.71 -12.37 4.81
C GLU A 81 -8.12 -12.18 6.29
N ASN A 82 -7.34 -11.41 7.04
CA ASN A 82 -7.53 -11.20 8.48
C ASN A 82 -8.16 -9.82 8.79
N ARG A 83 -8.62 -9.07 7.79
CA ARG A 83 -9.00 -7.66 7.94
C ARG A 83 -10.10 -7.42 8.97
N GLU A 84 -11.05 -8.35 9.14
CA GLU A 84 -12.15 -8.22 10.11
C GLU A 84 -11.68 -8.36 11.56
N ASP A 85 -10.60 -9.11 11.79
CA ASP A 85 -9.98 -9.26 13.12
C ASP A 85 -8.99 -8.11 13.41
N VAL A 86 -8.39 -7.55 12.37
CA VAL A 86 -7.38 -6.48 12.47
C VAL A 86 -8.03 -5.10 12.57
N ILE A 87 -8.99 -4.79 11.70
CA ILE A 87 -9.63 -3.48 11.53
C ILE A 87 -10.97 -3.48 12.25
N GLN A 88 -11.12 -2.61 13.25
CA GLN A 88 -12.28 -2.65 14.16
C GLN A 88 -13.40 -1.68 13.73
N ARG A 89 -13.09 -0.56 13.06
CA ARG A 89 -14.11 0.38 12.61
C ARG A 89 -14.62 0.01 11.22
N THR A 90 -15.94 0.03 11.06
CA THR A 90 -16.62 -0.28 9.80
C THR A 90 -16.23 0.65 8.65
N GLN A 91 -15.96 1.92 8.94
CA GLN A 91 -15.52 2.88 7.92
C GLN A 91 -14.17 2.47 7.32
N THR A 92 -13.16 2.30 8.18
CA THR A 92 -11.81 1.86 7.81
C THR A 92 -11.84 0.54 7.06
N LEU A 93 -12.66 -0.42 7.50
CA LEU A 93 -12.82 -1.71 6.82
C LEU A 93 -13.40 -1.59 5.41
N THR A 94 -14.36 -0.68 5.22
CA THR A 94 -15.01 -0.47 3.92
C THR A 94 -14.04 0.18 2.94
N ASP A 95 -13.38 1.25 3.38
CA ASP A 95 -12.41 2.00 2.58
C ASP A 95 -11.16 1.15 2.27
N PHE A 96 -10.75 0.27 3.19
CA PHE A 96 -9.62 -0.64 3.02
C PHE A 96 -9.75 -1.49 1.77
N ARG A 97 -10.90 -2.11 1.55
CA ARG A 97 -11.11 -3.02 0.43
C ARG A 97 -10.95 -2.31 -0.91
N ASP A 98 -11.47 -1.08 -1.00
CA ASP A 98 -11.49 -0.33 -2.25
C ASP A 98 -10.07 0.17 -2.60
N ILE A 99 -9.34 0.70 -1.61
CA ILE A 99 -7.95 1.16 -1.78
C ILE A 99 -7.00 -0.03 -2.01
N LEU A 100 -7.17 -1.12 -1.26
CA LEU A 100 -6.33 -2.31 -1.41
C LEU A 100 -6.44 -2.88 -2.82
N SER A 101 -7.65 -2.96 -3.37
CA SER A 101 -7.88 -3.46 -4.74
C SER A 101 -7.13 -2.61 -5.78
N SER A 102 -7.14 -1.28 -5.60
CA SER A 102 -6.40 -0.34 -6.44
C SER A 102 -4.89 -0.58 -6.37
N VAL A 103 -4.33 -0.67 -5.16
CA VAL A 103 -2.91 -0.89 -4.91
C VAL A 103 -2.43 -2.25 -5.44
N LEU A 104 -3.19 -3.32 -5.22
CA LEU A 104 -2.87 -4.64 -5.76
C LEU A 104 -2.83 -4.62 -7.29
N GLY A 105 -3.77 -3.93 -7.95
CA GLY A 105 -3.75 -3.76 -9.41
C GLY A 105 -2.49 -3.03 -9.92
N ILE A 106 -1.99 -2.03 -9.18
CA ILE A 106 -0.73 -1.38 -9.49
C ILE A 106 0.44 -2.35 -9.34
N LEU A 107 0.51 -3.06 -8.21
CA LEU A 107 1.59 -4.00 -7.92
C LEU A 107 1.61 -5.16 -8.92
N GLU A 108 0.46 -5.70 -9.31
CA GLU A 108 0.35 -6.72 -10.35
C GLU A 108 0.86 -6.22 -11.70
N ALA A 109 0.55 -4.98 -12.09
CA ALA A 109 1.04 -4.42 -13.35
C ALA A 109 2.57 -4.25 -13.36
N GLN A 110 3.20 -4.04 -12.19
CA GLN A 110 4.64 -3.81 -12.06
C GLN A 110 5.45 -5.09 -11.80
N LEU A 111 4.88 -6.02 -11.03
CA LEU A 111 5.52 -7.27 -10.63
C LEU A 111 5.14 -8.42 -11.56
N GLY A 112 4.08 -8.26 -12.36
CA GLY A 112 3.54 -9.20 -13.35
C GLY A 112 4.29 -9.27 -14.68
N THR A 113 5.63 -9.18 -14.64
CA THR A 113 6.48 -10.02 -15.49
C THR A 113 7.09 -11.15 -14.65
N LEU A 114 6.23 -12.06 -14.19
CA LEU A 114 6.58 -13.40 -13.73
C LEU A 114 5.74 -14.42 -14.50
#